data_AF-A0A519KS03-F1
#
_entry.id   AF-A0A519KS03-F1
#
_cell.length_a   1.000
_cell.length_b   1.000
_cell.length_c   1.000
_cell.angle_alpha   90.00
_cell.angle_beta   90.00
_cell.angle_gamma   90.00
#
_symmetry.space_group_name_H-M   'P 1'
#
loop_
_entity.id
_entity.type
_entity.pdbx_description
1 polymer ?
#
loop_
_entity_poly.entity_id
_entity_poly.type
_entity_poly.pdbx_seq_one_letter_code
_entity_poly.pdbx_strand_id
1 'polypeptide(L)'
;MGVYVWQKQKFATGPTENVSTDLVEVPGFGTLRPDDMGQGPTVGIEACPGALPVMTQVAPESAAWALQEVGMGLGGAGVARADGSRVSIWFGFRYDALIRIRPGRTDIRVAAREGRPHGGEACRLVTRISSLLQPET
;
A
#
# COMPACT_ATOMS: atom_id res chain seq x y z
N MET A 1 -31.04 -14.11 -15.03
CA MET A 1 -30.27 -12.86 -15.19
C MET A 1 -29.75 -12.35 -13.82
N GLY A 2 -28.96 -13.14 -13.08
CA GLY A 2 -28.46 -12.74 -11.74
C GLY A 2 -26.94 -12.64 -11.64
N VAL A 3 -26.21 -13.46 -12.40
CA VAL A 3 -24.74 -13.58 -12.29
C VAL A 3 -24.00 -12.38 -12.91
N TYR A 4 -24.57 -11.75 -13.94
CA TYR A 4 -23.96 -10.60 -14.61
C TYR A 4 -23.92 -9.31 -13.76
N VAL A 5 -24.83 -9.16 -12.79
CA VAL A 5 -24.87 -7.97 -11.92
C VAL A 5 -23.80 -8.06 -10.83
N TRP A 6 -23.59 -9.25 -10.26
CA TRP A 6 -22.56 -9.48 -9.24
C TRP A 6 -21.14 -9.32 -9.81
N GLN A 7 -20.92 -9.78 -11.05
CA GLN A 7 -19.63 -9.60 -11.73
C GLN A 7 -19.38 -8.12 -12.07
N LYS A 8 -20.42 -7.37 -12.46
CA LYS A 8 -20.31 -5.92 -12.65
C LYS A 8 -20.02 -5.16 -11.35
N GLN A 9 -20.46 -5.61 -10.18
CA GLN A 9 -20.06 -4.99 -8.90
C GLN A 9 -18.59 -5.23 -8.56
N LYS A 10 -18.04 -6.40 -8.87
CA LYS A 10 -16.59 -6.66 -8.76
C LYS A 10 -15.74 -5.77 -9.68
N PHE A 11 -16.28 -5.34 -10.83
CA PHE A 11 -15.61 -4.43 -11.76
C PHE A 11 -16.03 -2.94 -11.61
N ALA A 12 -17.13 -2.65 -10.91
CA ALA A 12 -17.61 -1.28 -10.62
C ALA A 12 -17.03 -0.72 -9.32
N THR A 13 -16.34 -1.56 -8.54
CA THR A 13 -15.41 -1.08 -7.52
C THR A 13 -14.17 -0.67 -8.29
N GLY A 14 -13.92 0.63 -8.41
CA GLY A 14 -12.79 1.16 -9.19
C GLY A 14 -11.44 0.53 -8.78
N PRO A 15 -10.38 0.74 -9.58
CA PRO A 15 -9.04 0.24 -9.31
C PRO A 15 -8.65 0.46 -7.85
N THR A 16 -7.90 -0.52 -7.33
CA THR A 16 -7.62 -0.70 -5.92
C THR A 16 -6.62 0.34 -5.44
N GLU A 17 -7.14 1.48 -4.99
CA GLU A 17 -6.33 2.62 -4.57
C GLU A 17 -6.08 2.67 -3.06
N ASN A 18 -6.41 1.62 -2.31
CA ASN A 18 -6.04 1.42 -0.90
C ASN A 18 -5.73 -0.05 -0.69
N VAL A 19 -4.45 -0.39 -0.66
CA VAL A 19 -3.96 -1.76 -0.63
C VAL A 19 -3.16 -1.99 0.63
N SER A 20 -3.44 -3.07 1.35
CA SER A 20 -2.65 -3.48 2.51
C SER A 20 -2.36 -4.98 2.50
N THR A 21 -1.17 -5.35 2.97
CA THR A 21 -0.79 -6.75 3.20
C THR A 21 -1.35 -7.31 4.51
N ASP A 22 -1.99 -6.49 5.35
CA ASP A 22 -2.71 -6.90 6.56
C ASP A 22 -4.09 -6.26 6.59
N LEU A 23 -5.13 -7.07 6.33
CA LEU A 23 -6.53 -6.63 6.41
C LEU A 23 -7.15 -6.81 7.80
N VAL A 24 -6.51 -7.58 8.68
CA VAL A 24 -6.99 -7.80 10.05
C VAL A 24 -6.61 -6.62 10.92
N GLU A 25 -5.38 -6.13 10.75
CA GLU A 25 -4.87 -4.97 11.47
C GLU A 25 -4.20 -3.99 10.49
N VAL A 26 -5.06 -3.24 9.78
CA VAL A 26 -4.64 -2.30 8.74
C VAL A 26 -3.73 -1.22 9.34
N PRO A 27 -2.47 -1.08 8.88
CA PRO A 27 -1.56 -0.05 9.37
C PRO A 27 -2.11 1.36 9.13
N GLY A 28 -2.24 2.18 10.18
CA GLY A 28 -2.76 3.54 10.07
C GLY A 28 -1.71 4.56 9.62
N PHE A 29 -2.07 5.52 8.76
CA PHE A 29 -1.13 6.49 8.19
C PHE A 29 -0.54 7.49 9.18
N GLY A 30 -1.08 7.60 10.40
CA GLY A 30 -0.49 8.38 11.48
C GLY A 30 -0.32 9.86 11.10
N THR A 31 0.92 10.38 11.19
CA THR A 31 1.23 11.79 10.91
C THR A 31 1.17 12.16 9.42
N LEU A 32 1.23 11.19 8.50
CA LEU A 32 1.11 11.47 7.07
C LEU A 32 -0.27 12.00 6.70
N ARG A 33 -1.32 11.45 7.33
CA ARG A 33 -2.72 11.75 7.07
C ARG A 33 -3.67 11.01 8.04
N PRO A 34 -4.86 11.55 8.32
CA PRO A 34 -5.98 10.78 8.88
C PRO A 34 -6.42 9.60 7.98
N ASP A 35 -6.70 8.45 8.59
CA ASP A 35 -7.07 7.21 7.88
C ASP A 35 -8.45 7.26 7.19
N ASP A 36 -9.30 8.23 7.51
CA ASP A 36 -10.67 8.39 6.99
C ASP A 36 -10.77 9.29 5.75
N MET A 37 -9.66 9.82 5.25
CA MET A 37 -9.61 10.71 4.07
C MET A 37 -9.83 9.98 2.72
N GLY A 38 -11.05 9.50 2.45
CA GLY A 38 -11.54 9.24 1.09
C GLY A 38 -10.83 8.14 0.27
N GLN A 39 -10.08 7.23 0.88
CA GLN A 39 -9.28 6.21 0.17
C GLN A 39 -10.11 5.05 -0.40
N GLY A 40 -11.40 4.97 -0.06
CA GLY A 40 -12.22 3.79 -0.35
C GLY A 40 -11.82 2.57 0.48
N PRO A 41 -12.45 1.41 0.21
CA PRO A 41 -12.20 0.18 0.98
C PRO A 41 -10.76 -0.31 0.81
N THR A 42 -10.13 -0.71 1.92
CA THR A 42 -8.81 -1.37 1.90
C THR A 42 -8.96 -2.77 1.31
N VAL A 43 -8.10 -3.12 0.36
CA VAL A 43 -8.06 -4.45 -0.25
C VAL A 43 -6.72 -5.14 0.00
N GLY A 44 -6.73 -6.48 -0.01
CA GLY A 44 -5.57 -7.32 0.24
C GLY A 44 -5.12 -8.09 -0.99
N ILE A 45 -4.47 -9.22 -0.74
CA ILE A 45 -3.89 -10.10 -1.74
C ILE A 45 -4.92 -10.59 -2.79
N GLU A 46 -6.20 -10.64 -2.43
CA GLU A 46 -7.29 -11.12 -3.29
C GLU A 46 -7.53 -10.20 -4.48
N ALA A 47 -7.26 -8.90 -4.31
CA ALA A 47 -7.42 -7.88 -5.35
C ALA A 47 -6.07 -7.33 -5.84
N CYS A 48 -4.99 -7.56 -5.09
CA CYS A 48 -3.62 -7.23 -5.47
C CYS A 48 -2.69 -8.41 -5.13
N PRO A 49 -2.52 -9.40 -6.03
CA PRO A 49 -1.76 -10.62 -5.74
C PRO A 49 -0.30 -10.40 -5.34
N GLY A 50 0.29 -9.26 -5.75
CA GLY A 50 1.65 -8.88 -5.38
C GLY A 50 1.79 -8.20 -4.02
N ALA A 51 0.68 -7.89 -3.33
CA ALA A 51 0.68 -7.33 -1.98
C ALA A 51 0.94 -8.41 -0.93
N LEU A 52 2.17 -8.93 -0.93
CA LEU A 52 2.60 -10.00 -0.04
C LEU A 52 3.19 -9.41 1.25
N PRO A 53 2.74 -9.87 2.43
CA PRO A 53 3.44 -9.54 3.67
C PRO A 53 4.83 -10.15 3.64
N VAL A 54 5.80 -9.45 4.22
CA VAL A 54 7.16 -9.95 4.37
C VAL A 54 7.23 -10.69 5.68
N MET A 55 7.51 -12.00 5.65
CA MET A 55 7.48 -12.88 6.83
C MET A 55 8.77 -12.80 7.66
N THR A 56 9.36 -11.61 7.74
CA THR A 56 10.56 -11.31 8.51
C THR A 56 10.45 -9.91 9.12
N GLN A 57 11.27 -9.67 10.15
CA GLN A 57 11.43 -8.34 10.71
C GLN A 57 12.49 -7.59 9.89
N VAL A 58 12.06 -6.73 8.97
CA VAL A 58 13.00 -5.93 8.18
C VAL A 58 13.62 -4.83 9.03
N ALA A 59 14.84 -4.42 8.69
CA ALA A 59 15.48 -3.27 9.31
C ALA A 59 14.76 -1.97 8.91
N PRO A 60 14.65 -0.97 9.80
CA PRO A 60 14.07 0.33 9.48
C PRO A 60 14.72 1.00 8.26
N GLU A 61 16.04 0.84 8.11
CA GLU A 61 16.81 1.38 6.99
C GLU A 61 16.41 0.73 5.67
N SER A 62 16.16 -0.58 5.66
CA SER A 62 15.68 -1.30 4.47
C SER A 62 14.27 -0.85 4.08
N ALA A 63 13.39 -0.64 5.06
CA ALA A 63 12.05 -0.12 4.82
C ALA A 63 12.08 1.31 4.25
N ALA A 64 12.92 2.19 4.81
CA ALA A 64 13.12 3.54 4.29
C ALA A 64 13.70 3.53 2.87
N TRP A 65 14.70 2.68 2.61
CA TRP A 65 15.28 2.50 1.29
C TRP A 65 14.25 2.03 0.26
N ALA A 66 13.42 1.04 0.60
CA ALA A 66 12.40 0.52 -0.32
C ALA A 66 11.36 1.60 -0.71
N LEU A 67 11.02 2.51 0.21
CA LEU A 67 10.15 3.65 -0.09
C LEU A 67 10.82 4.64 -1.06
N GLN A 68 12.10 4.95 -0.83
CA GLN A 68 12.86 5.84 -1.72
C GLN A 68 13.02 5.25 -3.12
N GLU A 69 13.28 3.95 -3.22
CA GLU A 69 13.45 3.23 -4.48
C GLU A 69 12.18 3.28 -5.37
N VAL A 70 10.99 3.34 -4.76
CA VAL A 70 9.72 3.54 -5.49
C VAL A 70 9.37 5.02 -5.72
N GLY A 71 10.31 5.92 -5.43
CA GLY A 71 10.20 7.36 -5.66
C GLY A 71 9.38 8.09 -4.60
N MET A 72 9.28 7.56 -3.38
CA MET A 72 8.60 8.26 -2.28
C MET A 72 9.55 9.16 -1.50
N GLY A 73 9.08 10.36 -1.20
CA GLY A 73 9.68 11.23 -0.21
C GLY A 73 9.36 10.70 1.18
N LEU A 74 10.39 10.40 1.97
CA LEU A 74 10.23 9.93 3.35
C LEU A 74 9.54 10.98 4.22
N GLY A 75 8.51 10.57 4.94
CA GLY A 75 7.84 11.39 5.96
C GLY A 75 8.46 11.15 7.34
N GLY A 76 8.56 9.88 7.74
CA GLY A 76 9.21 9.46 8.97
C GLY A 76 9.74 8.02 8.90
N ALA A 77 10.84 7.76 9.60
CA ALA A 77 11.40 6.43 9.78
C ALA A 77 11.77 6.24 11.25
N GLY A 78 11.37 5.10 11.82
CA GLY A 78 11.61 4.71 13.21
C GLY A 78 11.65 3.19 13.34
N VAL A 79 11.99 2.71 14.53
CA VAL A 79 12.32 1.29 14.79
C VAL A 79 11.20 0.31 14.37
N ALA A 80 9.94 0.74 14.42
CA ALA A 80 8.77 -0.09 14.08
C ALA A 80 8.02 0.38 12.83
N ARG A 81 8.53 1.40 12.11
CA ARG A 81 7.74 2.09 11.10
C ARG A 81 8.59 2.87 10.10
N ALA A 82 8.24 2.79 8.83
CA ALA A 82 8.68 3.75 7.82
C ALA A 82 7.49 4.23 7.00
N ASP A 83 7.44 5.51 6.68
CA ASP A 83 6.36 6.09 5.91
C ASP A 83 6.85 7.16 4.93
N GLY A 84 6.10 7.33 3.85
CA GLY A 84 6.45 8.24 2.77
C GLY A 84 5.28 8.58 1.88
N SER A 85 5.47 9.62 1.08
CA SER A 85 4.47 10.04 0.09
C SER A 85 5.13 10.36 -1.24
N ARG A 86 4.38 10.15 -2.33
CA ARG A 86 4.80 10.56 -3.67
C ARG A 86 3.66 11.17 -4.45
N VAL A 87 4.02 12.00 -5.41
CA VAL A 87 3.10 12.55 -6.41
C VAL A 87 3.41 11.86 -7.73
N SER A 88 2.38 11.28 -8.36
CA SER A 88 2.51 10.73 -9.71
C SER A 88 2.71 11.86 -10.71
N ILE A 89 3.66 11.66 -11.61
CA ILE A 89 3.95 12.61 -12.68
C ILE A 89 2.77 12.69 -13.66
N TRP A 90 2.04 11.58 -13.83
CA TRP A 90 1.13 11.41 -14.95
C TRP A 90 -0.28 11.99 -14.77
N PHE A 91 -0.64 12.48 -13.58
CA PHE A 91 -1.88 13.25 -13.34
C PHE A 91 -1.84 14.04 -12.01
N GLY A 92 -0.69 14.11 -11.33
CA GLY A 92 -0.58 14.78 -10.03
C GLY A 92 -1.22 14.04 -8.86
N PHE A 93 -1.65 12.78 -9.03
CA PHE A 93 -2.22 11.97 -7.94
C PHE A 93 -1.21 11.69 -6.84
N ARG A 94 -1.65 11.69 -5.58
CA ARG A 94 -0.77 11.47 -4.44
C ARG A 94 -0.99 10.08 -3.86
N TYR A 95 0.11 9.45 -3.51
CA TYR A 95 0.13 8.15 -2.85
C TYR A 95 0.89 8.27 -1.54
N ASP A 96 0.29 7.76 -0.48
CA ASP A 96 0.92 7.57 0.81
C ASP A 96 1.25 6.09 0.96
N ALA A 97 2.44 5.80 1.49
CA ALA A 97 2.83 4.45 1.85
C ALA A 97 3.30 4.39 3.28
N LEU A 98 3.04 3.23 3.86
CA LEU A 98 3.37 2.90 5.22
C LEU A 98 3.88 1.47 5.28
N ILE A 99 4.99 1.29 5.96
CA ILE A 99 5.58 0.02 6.29
C ILE A 99 5.58 -0.10 7.81
N ARG A 100 4.87 -1.11 8.33
CA ARG A 100 4.83 -1.45 9.75
C ARG A 100 5.72 -2.64 9.99
N ILE A 101 6.71 -2.48 10.86
CA ILE A 101 7.71 -3.50 11.17
C ILE A 101 7.32 -4.15 12.50
N ARG A 102 7.04 -5.45 12.50
CA ARG A 102 6.78 -6.27 13.70
C ARG A 102 7.81 -7.39 13.81
N PRO A 103 8.04 -7.92 15.02
CA PRO A 103 8.77 -9.17 15.17
C PRO A 103 8.12 -10.28 14.32
N GLY A 104 8.89 -10.86 13.39
CA GLY A 104 8.44 -11.96 12.53
C GLY A 104 7.53 -11.58 11.35
N ARG A 105 7.16 -10.31 11.18
CA ARG A 105 6.31 -9.87 10.06
C ARG A 105 6.43 -8.38 9.78
N THR A 106 6.52 -8.01 8.52
CA THR A 106 6.44 -6.62 8.07
C THR A 106 5.26 -6.45 7.12
N ASP A 107 4.43 -5.46 7.40
CA ASP A 107 3.22 -5.17 6.66
C ASP A 107 3.33 -3.85 5.91
N ILE A 108 2.77 -3.82 4.72
CA ILE A 108 2.83 -2.68 3.82
C ILE A 108 1.40 -2.22 3.55
N ARG A 109 1.18 -0.92 3.57
CA ARG A 109 -0.06 -0.28 3.10
C ARG A 109 0.31 0.85 2.16
N VAL A 110 -0.33 0.91 1.00
CA VAL A 110 -0.26 2.05 0.09
C VAL A 110 -1.67 2.48 -0.25
N ALA A 111 -1.95 3.77 -0.13
CA ALA A 111 -3.22 4.32 -0.55
C ALA A 111 -3.04 5.62 -1.33
N ALA A 112 -3.90 5.83 -2.33
CA ALA A 112 -4.06 7.13 -2.94
C ALA A 112 -4.72 8.10 -1.95
N ARG A 113 -4.43 9.39 -2.13
CA ARG A 113 -5.10 10.44 -1.36
C ARG A 113 -6.46 10.77 -1.93
N GLU A 114 -6.58 10.69 -3.25
CA GLU A 114 -7.79 11.04 -3.97
C GLU A 114 -8.70 9.82 -4.12
N GLY A 115 -9.99 9.94 -3.77
CA GLY A 115 -10.98 8.86 -3.85
C GLY A 115 -11.48 8.53 -5.27
N ARG A 116 -10.62 8.69 -6.27
CA ARG A 116 -10.92 8.39 -7.67
C ARG A 116 -10.11 7.18 -8.15
N PRO A 117 -10.59 6.45 -9.16
CA PRO A 117 -9.81 5.45 -9.87
C PRO A 117 -8.49 6.00 -10.44
N HIS A 118 -7.34 5.39 -10.13
CA HIS A 118 -6.03 5.79 -10.68
C HIS A 118 -5.30 4.69 -11.44
N GLY A 119 -6.02 3.65 -11.85
CA GLY A 119 -5.48 2.59 -12.71
C GLY A 119 -4.61 1.56 -11.99
N GLY A 120 -4.77 1.41 -10.67
CA GLY A 120 -4.15 0.35 -9.88
C GLY A 120 -2.70 0.61 -9.50
N GLU A 121 -2.30 1.88 -9.49
CA GLU A 121 -0.92 2.26 -9.17
C GLU A 121 -0.56 1.94 -7.72
N ALA A 122 -1.50 2.06 -6.78
CA ALA A 122 -1.28 1.64 -5.40
C ALA A 122 -0.89 0.14 -5.34
N CYS A 123 -1.56 -0.73 -6.10
CA CYS A 123 -1.20 -2.14 -6.18
C CYS A 123 0.20 -2.37 -6.78
N ARG A 124 0.58 -1.63 -7.83
CA ARG A 124 1.95 -1.71 -8.40
C ARG A 124 3.00 -1.31 -7.37
N LEU A 125 2.74 -0.23 -6.62
CA LEU A 125 3.65 0.26 -5.59
C LEU A 125 3.80 -0.74 -4.45
N VAL A 126 2.71 -1.28 -3.89
CA VAL A 126 2.81 -2.31 -2.85
C VAL A 126 3.57 -3.51 -3.36
N THR A 127 3.28 -3.97 -4.59
CA THR A 127 3.97 -5.12 -5.18
C THR A 127 5.47 -4.88 -5.30
N ARG A 128 5.88 -3.69 -5.74
CA ARG A 128 7.29 -3.33 -5.85
C ARG A 128 7.96 -3.25 -4.47
N ILE A 129 7.36 -2.56 -3.50
CA ILE A 129 7.89 -2.48 -2.13
C ILE A 129 8.02 -3.89 -1.53
N SER A 130 6.99 -4.72 -1.69
CA SER A 130 7.00 -6.11 -1.21
C SER A 130 8.17 -6.87 -1.83
N SER A 131 8.36 -6.77 -3.15
CA SER A 131 9.46 -7.45 -3.85
C SER A 131 10.86 -6.98 -3.42
N LEU A 132 11.02 -5.71 -3.06
CA LEU A 132 12.29 -5.14 -2.60
C LEU A 132 12.65 -5.59 -1.18
N LEU A 133 11.64 -5.98 -0.39
CA LEU A 133 11.81 -6.35 1.01
C LEU A 133 11.74 -7.86 1.25
N GLN A 134 11.41 -8.66 0.23
CA GLN A 134 11.50 -10.11 0.36
C GLN A 134 12.96 -10.51 0.61
N PRO A 135 13.22 -11.42 1.55
CA PRO A 135 14.56 -11.97 1.71
C PRO A 135 14.97 -12.71 0.43
N GLU A 136 16.21 -12.51 -0.01
CA GLU A 136 16.82 -13.34 -1.06
C GLU A 136 16.72 -14.80 -0.60
N THR A 137 16.06 -15.63 -1.43
CA THR A 137 15.78 -17.03 -1.11
C THR A 137 16.99 -17.91 -1.39
#